data_AF-A0A660CGK5-F1
#
_entry.id   AF-A0A660CGK5-F1
#
_cell.length_a   1.000
_cell.length_b   1.000
_cell.length_c   1.000
_cell.angle_alpha   90.00
_cell.angle_beta   90.00
_cell.angle_gamma   90.00
#
_symmetry.space_group_name_H-M   'P 1'
#
loop_
_entity.id
_entity.type
_entity.pdbx_description
1 polymer ?
#
loop_
_entity_poly.entity_id
_entity_poly.type
_entity_poly.pdbx_seq_one_letter_code
_entity_poly.pdbx_strand_id
1 'polypeptide(L)' 'MNARRRADVTVHASVRAREITFLEQPETRISITGDADEPTSTSVTHRTGLPKPVRAHTRYLDIHVDHTTAADVHDPGDA' A
#
# COMPACT_ATOMS: atom_id res chain seq x y z
N MET A 1 -15.35 16.92 -19.49
CA MET A 1 -14.73 15.58 -19.45
C MET A 1 -13.44 15.71 -18.67
N ASN A 2 -13.45 15.39 -17.38
CA ASN A 2 -12.27 15.55 -16.53
C ASN A 2 -11.29 14.43 -16.87
N ALA A 3 -10.16 14.78 -17.50
CA ALA A 3 -9.02 13.89 -17.57
C ALA A 3 -8.71 13.44 -16.12
N ARG A 4 -8.67 12.13 -15.87
CA ARG A 4 -8.16 11.60 -14.60
C ARG A 4 -6.77 12.22 -14.42
N ARG A 5 -6.62 13.19 -13.53
CA ARG A 5 -5.30 13.67 -13.12
C ARG A 5 -4.55 12.42 -12.66
N ARG A 6 -3.46 12.09 -13.35
CA ARG A 6 -2.51 11.10 -12.84
C ARG A 6 -1.82 11.78 -11.66
N ALA A 7 -1.73 11.06 -10.55
CA ALA A 7 -0.98 11.54 -9.40
C ALA A 7 0.46 11.86 -9.83
N ASP A 8 1.05 12.89 -9.22
CA ASP A 8 2.42 13.32 -9.53
C ASP A 8 3.44 12.23 -9.17
N VAL A 9 3.19 11.52 -8.06
CA VAL A 9 3.99 10.38 -7.63
C VAL A 9 3.10 9.17 -7.42
N THR A 10 3.53 8.02 -7.95
CA THR A 10 2.92 6.72 -7.64
C THR A 10 4.02 5.70 -7.33
N VAL A 11 3.89 5.05 -6.17
CA VAL A 11 4.77 3.98 -5.71
C VAL A 11 3.99 2.67 -5.75
N HIS A 12 4.55 1.66 -6.42
CA HIS A 12 4.00 0.31 -6.45
C HIS A 12 4.97 -0.64 -5.76
N ALA A 13 4.44 -1.47 -4.86
CA ALA A 13 5.15 -2.56 -4.23
C ALA A 13 4.38 -3.87 -4.43
N SER A 14 5.06 -4.91 -4.89
CA SER A 14 4.48 -6.24 -5.09
C SER A 14 5.31 -7.29 -4.38
N VAL A 15 4.66 -8.14 -3.60
CA VAL A 15 5.28 -9.27 -2.89
C VAL A 15 4.58 -10.54 -3.31
N ARG A 16 5.36 -11.55 -3.68
CA ARG A 16 4.88 -12.90 -4.01
C ARG A 16 5.66 -13.94 -3.22
N ALA A 17 4.94 -14.92 -2.69
CA ALA A 17 5.54 -16.06 -2.02
C ALA A 17 4.71 -17.31 -2.31
N ARG A 18 5.38 -18.45 -2.52
CA ARG A 18 4.69 -19.74 -2.60
C ARG A 18 4.15 -20.16 -1.24
N GLU A 19 4.85 -19.77 -0.19
CA GLU A 19 4.53 -20.13 1.19
C GLU A 19 5.07 -19.09 2.15
N ILE A 20 4.30 -18.80 3.20
CA ILE A 20 4.78 -18.05 4.36
C ILE A 20 4.16 -18.63 5.64
N THR A 21 4.96 -18.65 6.70
CA THR A 21 4.46 -18.90 8.06
C THR A 21 4.85 -17.70 8.91
N PHE A 22 3.85 -17.03 9.46
CA PHE A 22 4.08 -15.91 10.37
C PHE A 22 4.32 -16.44 11.78
N LEU A 23 5.44 -16.07 12.39
CA LEU A 23 5.74 -16.42 13.79
C LEU A 23 4.85 -15.65 14.77
N GLU A 24 4.54 -14.40 14.43
CA GLU A 24 3.65 -13.51 15.16
C GLU A 24 2.70 -12.79 14.19
N GLN A 25 1.57 -12.26 14.69
CA GLN A 25 0.67 -11.49 13.84
C GLN A 25 1.35 -10.16 13.45
N PRO A 26 1.56 -9.88 12.16
CA PRO A 26 2.24 -8.67 11.73
C PRO A 26 1.36 -7.43 11.93
N GLU A 27 1.94 -6.36 12.46
CA GLU A 27 1.35 -5.02 12.43
C GLU A 27 1.62 -4.37 11.08
N THR A 28 0.57 -3.88 10.42
CA THR A 28 0.70 -3.14 9.16
C THR A 28 0.55 -1.65 9.44
N ARG A 29 1.61 -0.87 9.19
CA ARG A 29 1.60 0.58 9.32
C ARG A 29 2.09 1.23 8.04
N ILE A 30 1.34 2.22 7.56
CA ILE A 30 1.74 3.08 6.44
C ILE A 30 1.96 4.46 7.04
N SER A 31 3.16 5.01 6.85
CA SER A 31 3.51 6.37 7.27
C SER A 31 3.89 7.16 6.03
N ILE A 32 3.10 8.18 5.72
CA ILE A 32 3.37 9.13 4.65
C ILE A 32 4.01 10.35 5.31
N THR A 33 5.26 10.64 4.96
CA THR A 33 6.00 11.80 5.48
C THR A 33 6.18 12.81 4.35
N GLY A 34 5.40 13.87 4.37
CA GLY A 34 5.44 15.00 3.44
C GLY A 34 4.22 15.90 3.64
N ASP A 35 4.35 17.19 3.31
CA ASP A 35 3.22 18.12 3.20
C ASP A 35 2.39 17.76 1.96
N ALA A 36 1.82 16.55 1.95
CA ALA A 36 0.73 16.22 1.06
C ALA A 36 -0.52 16.74 1.75
N ASP A 37 -1.16 17.76 1.19
CA ASP A 37 -2.47 18.21 1.66
C ASP A 37 -3.39 17.00 1.78
N GLU A 38 -3.74 16.61 3.01
CA GLU A 38 -4.76 15.60 3.31
C GLU A 38 -6.08 16.12 2.71
N PRO A 39 -6.43 15.73 1.47
CA PRO A 39 -6.87 14.37 1.17
C PRO A 39 -6.36 13.79 -0.18
N THR A 40 -5.27 14.31 -0.75
CA THR A 40 -4.86 13.94 -2.13
C THR A 40 -4.11 12.60 -2.23
N SER A 41 -3.57 12.07 -1.12
CA SER A 41 -2.88 10.78 -1.16
C SER A 41 -3.84 9.58 -1.01
N THR A 42 -3.75 8.64 -1.95
CA THR A 42 -4.56 7.40 -1.94
C THR A 42 -3.64 6.19 -1.81
N SER A 43 -3.94 5.31 -0.84
CA SER A 43 -3.25 4.03 -0.66
C SER A 43 -4.20 2.86 -0.86
N VAL A 44 -3.83 1.92 -1.73
CA VAL A 44 -4.61 0.73 -2.06
C VAL A 44 -3.76 -0.52 -1.88
N THR A 45 -4.28 -1.50 -1.15
CA THR A 45 -3.64 -2.82 -1.01
C THR A 45 -4.59 -3.90 -1.48
N HIS A 46 -4.19 -4.65 -2.49
CA HIS A 46 -4.83 -5.90 -2.90
C HIS A 46 -4.01 -7.08 -2.39
N ARG A 47 -4.67 -8.13 -1.91
CA ARG A 47 -3.96 -9.37 -1.56
C ARG A 47 -4.82 -10.60 -1.72
N THR A 48 -4.15 -11.68 -2.05
CA THR A 48 -4.69 -13.04 -2.16
C THR A 48 -3.84 -14.00 -1.33
N GLY A 49 -4.40 -15.15 -0.96
CA GLY A 49 -3.72 -16.14 -0.11
C GLY A 49 -3.59 -15.76 1.37
N LEU A 50 -3.99 -14.54 1.78
CA LEU A 50 -3.87 -14.05 3.16
C LEU A 50 -5.17 -13.41 3.71
N PRO A 51 -5.74 -13.92 4.82
CA PRO A 51 -6.90 -13.31 5.48
C PRO A 51 -6.53 -12.02 6.25
N LYS A 52 -7.53 -11.19 6.60
CA LYS A 52 -7.36 -9.98 7.44
C LYS A 52 -8.16 -10.22 8.72
N PRO A 53 -7.54 -10.42 9.89
CA PRO A 53 -6.10 -10.58 10.12
C PRO A 53 -5.53 -11.95 9.68
N VAL A 54 -4.21 -12.06 9.58
CA VAL A 54 -3.52 -13.37 9.50
C VAL A 54 -3.33 -13.94 10.90
N ARG A 55 -3.17 -15.26 11.01
CA ARG A 55 -2.95 -15.97 12.28
C ARG A 55 -1.49 -16.39 12.39
N ALA A 56 -0.94 -16.28 13.59
CA ALA A 56 0.38 -16.81 13.91
C ALA A 56 0.42 -18.34 13.74
N HIS A 57 1.61 -18.88 13.45
CA HIS A 57 1.92 -20.30 13.26
C HIS A 57 1.03 -21.02 12.24
N THR A 58 0.40 -20.25 11.33
CA THR A 58 -0.42 -20.78 10.24
C THR A 58 0.36 -20.65 8.94
N ARG A 59 0.44 -21.74 8.19
CA ARG A 59 1.05 -21.78 6.86
C ARG A 59 0.05 -21.28 5.83
N TYR A 60 0.43 -20.27 5.07
CA TYR A 60 -0.32 -19.76 3.93
C TYR A 60 0.40 -20.11 2.64
N LEU A 61 -0.34 -20.27 1.55
CA LEU A 61 0.16 -20.66 0.24
C LEU A 61 -0.30 -19.66 -0.83
N ASP A 62 0.43 -19.62 -1.94
CA ASP A 62 0.10 -18.83 -3.14
C ASP A 62 -0.24 -17.37 -2.79
N ILE A 63 0.68 -16.75 -2.05
CA ILE A 63 0.53 -15.39 -1.53
C ILE A 63 0.92 -14.38 -2.60
N HIS A 64 0.06 -13.39 -2.80
CA HIS A 64 0.34 -12.21 -3.60
C HIS A 64 -0.22 -10.99 -2.89
N VAL A 65 0.63 -9.98 -2.66
CA VAL A 65 0.25 -8.69 -2.09
C VAL A 65 0.73 -7.60 -3.06
N ASP A 66 -0.20 -6.81 -3.56
CA ASP A 66 0.09 -5.60 -4.33
C ASP A 66 -0.33 -4.39 -3.50
N HIS A 67 0.57 -3.43 -3.40
CA HIS A 67 0.34 -2.15 -2.74
C HIS A 67 0.65 -1.01 -3.71
N THR A 68 -0.21 -0.01 -3.72
CA THR A 68 -0.04 1.20 -4.50
C THR A 68 -0.33 2.40 -3.61
N THR A 69 0.61 3.33 -3.56
CA THR A 69 0.42 4.65 -2.96
C THR A 69 0.58 5.70 -4.03
N ALA A 70 -0.39 6.58 -4.16
CA ALA A 70 -0.38 7.72 -5.05
C ALA A 70 -0.45 9.01 -4.23
N ALA A 71 0.28 10.03 -4.63
CA ALA A 71 0.26 11.35 -4.00
C ALA A 71 0.40 12.44 -5.07
N ASP A 72 -0.34 13.53 -4.88
CA ASP A 72 -0.08 14.78 -5.57
C ASP A 72 0.99 15.55 -4.79
N VAL A 73 1.90 16.21 -5.51
CA VAL A 73 3.01 16.96 -4.90
C VAL A 73 2.77 18.43 -5.22
N HIS A 74 2.60 19.23 -4.17
CA HIS A 74 2.51 20.69 -4.29
C HIS A 74 3.84 21.30 -3.86
N ASP A 75 4.37 22.19 -4.69
CA ASP A 75 5.54 22.99 -4.30
C ASP A 75 5.07 24.08 -3.31
N PRO A 76 5.60 24.13 -2.07
CA PRO A 76 5.26 25.19 -1.12
C PRO A 76 5.66 26.61 -1.59
N GLY A 77 6.38 26.75 -2.72
CA GLY A 77 6.74 28.04 -3.33
C GLY A 77 5.75 28.64 -4.33
N ASP A 78 4.63 27.97 -4.63
CA ASP A 78 3.67 28.36 -5.69
C ASP A 78 2.41 29.06 -5.14
N ALA A 79 2.56 29.83 -4.05
CA ALA A 79 1.50 30.60 -3.38
C ALA A 79 1.76 32.11 -3.39
#